data_AF-A0A6C0AZ91-F1
#
_entry.id   AF-A0A6C0AZ91-F1
#
_cell.length_a   1.000
_cell.length_b   1.000
_cell.length_c   1.000
_cell.angle_alpha   90.00
_cell.angle_beta   90.00
_cell.angle_gamma   90.00
#
_symmetry.space_group_name_H-M   'P 1'
#
loop_
_entity.id
_entity.type
_entity.pdbx_description
1 polymer ?
#
loop_
_entity_poly.entity_id
_entity_poly.type
_entity_poly.pdbx_seq_one_letter_code
_entity_poly.pdbx_strand_id
1 'polypeptide(L)' 'MENIYLYALIISFIFLISKFFEMRFITKENKSLKTCIIDSGFVYFSVIIGFFIIDQFNLKTKTLVEAPVFVDNPTF' A
#
# COMPACT_ATOMS: atom_id res chain seq x y z
N MET A 1 7.17 2.15 10.89
CA MET A 1 7.65 1.77 9.56
C MET A 1 8.21 0.35 9.61
N GLU A 2 7.41 -0.61 10.11
CA GLU A 2 7.78 -2.01 9.94
C GLU A 2 7.86 -2.31 8.45
N ASN A 3 8.81 -3.16 8.05
CA ASN A 3 9.36 -3.33 6.70
C ASN A 3 8.33 -3.37 5.54
N ILE A 4 7.68 -2.25 5.21
CA ILE A 4 6.68 -2.12 4.14
C ILE A 4 7.27 -2.51 2.79
N TYR A 5 8.54 -2.21 2.57
CA TYR A 5 9.26 -2.65 1.38
C TYR A 5 9.36 -4.18 1.28
N LEU A 6 9.53 -4.87 2.42
CA LEU A 6 9.57 -6.32 2.47
C LEU A 6 8.17 -6.92 2.25
N TYR A 7 7.13 -6.33 2.87
CA TYR A 7 5.75 -6.73 2.60
C TYR A 7 5.35 -6.52 1.14
N ALA A 8 5.66 -5.36 0.56
CA ALA A 8 5.41 -5.06 -0.84
C ALA A 8 6.14 -6.03 -1.78
N LEU A 9 7.36 -6.43 -1.44
CA LEU A 9 8.14 -7.41 -2.19
C LEU A 9 7.53 -8.82 -2.11
N ILE A 10 7.08 -9.25 -0.93
CA ILE A 10 6.38 -10.53 -0.77
C ILE A 10 5.07 -10.53 -1.59
N ILE A 11 4.27 -9.47 -1.51
CA ILE A 11 3.00 -9.36 -2.22
C ILE A 11 3.21 -9.36 -3.74
N SER A 12 4.18 -8.60 -4.24
CA SER A 12 4.49 -8.58 -5.68
C SER A 12 5.04 -9.93 -6.16
N PHE A 13 5.80 -10.64 -5.34
CA PHE A 13 6.30 -11.97 -5.65
C PHE A 13 5.19 -13.03 -5.71
N ILE A 14 4.24 -13.00 -4.76
CA ILE A 14 3.06 -13.87 -4.77
C ILE A 14 2.21 -13.60 -6.02
N PHE A 15 2.03 -12.33 -6.38
CA PHE A 15 1.35 -11.94 -7.61
C PHE A 15 2.05 -12.50 -8.84
N LEU A 16 3.37 -12.34 -8.95
CA LEU A 16 4.17 -12.86 -10.06
C LEU A 16 4.03 -14.38 -10.20
N ILE A 17 4.11 -15.11 -9.09
CA ILE A 17 3.92 -16.57 -9.08
C ILE A 17 2.50 -16.92 -9.54
N SER A 18 1.48 -16.28 -8.98
CA SER A 18 0.08 -16.53 -9.33
C SER A 18 -0.18 -16.28 -10.82
N LYS A 19 0.36 -15.19 -11.36
CA LYS A 19 0.25 -14.82 -12.77
C LYS A 19 1.02 -15.79 -13.67
N PHE A 20 2.15 -16.32 -13.20
CA PHE A 20 2.91 -17.36 -13.89
C PHE A 20 2.11 -18.67 -13.98
N PHE A 21 1.46 -19.09 -12.89
CA PHE A 21 0.55 -20.24 -12.90
C PHE A 21 -0.65 -20.00 -13.83
N GLU A 22 -1.23 -18.81 -13.81
CA GLU A 22 -2.35 -18.44 -14.67
C GLU A 22 -2.00 -18.57 -16.17
N MET A 23 -0.84 -18.05 -16.58
CA MET A 23 -0.33 -18.21 -17.95
C MET A 23 -0.06 -19.67 -18.32
N ARG A 24 0.47 -20.46 -17.39
CA ARG A 24 0.84 -21.86 -17.63
C ARG A 24 -0.37 -22.78 -17.76
N PHE A 25 -1.40 -22.60 -16.93
CA PHE A 25 -2.49 -23.59 -16.78
C PHE A 25 -3.83 -23.14 -17.35
N ILE A 26 -4.15 -21.84 -17.29
CA ILE A 26 -5.48 -21.33 -17.64
C ILE A 26 -5.49 -20.78 -19.06
N THR A 27 -4.65 -19.78 -19.34
CA THR A 27 -4.76 -19.03 -20.60
C THR A 27 -4.13 -19.77 -21.78
N LYS A 28 -3.17 -20.68 -21.56
CA LYS A 28 -2.42 -21.45 -22.59
C LYS A 28 -1.79 -20.63 -23.73
N GLU A 29 -1.97 -19.31 -23.72
CA GLU A 29 -1.28 -18.34 -24.56
C GLU A 29 0.05 -17.96 -23.92
N ASN A 30 1.12 -18.00 -24.71
CA ASN A 30 2.42 -17.45 -24.30
C ASN A 30 2.36 -15.93 -24.34
N LYS A 31 1.67 -15.30 -23.38
CA LYS A 31 1.87 -13.87 -23.10
C LYS A 31 3.35 -13.64 -22.78
N SER A 32 3.90 -12.54 -23.28
CA SER A 32 5.32 -12.21 -23.08
C SER A 32 5.63 -12.14 -21.57
N LEU A 33 6.62 -12.91 -21.12
CA LEU A 33 7.13 -12.87 -19.73
C LEU A 33 7.52 -11.44 -19.30
N LYS A 34 7.88 -10.59 -20.27
CA LYS A 34 8.21 -9.18 -20.03
C LYS A 34 7.02 -8.40 -19.47
N THR A 35 5.81 -8.66 -19.94
CA THR A 35 4.60 -7.98 -19.45
C THR A 35 4.31 -8.35 -18.00
N CYS A 36 4.50 -9.61 -17.64
CA CYS A 36 4.27 -10.11 -16.28
C CYS A 36 5.20 -9.45 -15.25
N ILE A 37 6.46 -9.20 -15.62
CA ILE A 37 7.42 -8.50 -14.76
C ILE A 37 7.00 -7.04 -14.55
N ILE A 38 6.58 -6.35 -15.62
CA ILE A 38 6.10 -4.97 -15.55
C ILE A 38 4.87 -4.88 -14.64
N ASP A 39 3.91 -5.80 -14.79
CA ASP A 39 2.71 -5.86 -13.95
C ASP A 39 3.07 -6.07 -12.47
N SER A 40 4.02 -6.96 -12.16
CA SER A 40 4.49 -7.17 -10.77
C SER A 40 5.17 -5.93 -10.17
N GLY A 41 5.90 -5.18 -10.99
CA GLY A 41 6.50 -3.89 -10.59
C GLY A 41 5.41 -2.87 -10.27
N PHE A 42 4.33 -2.85 -11.07
CA PHE A 42 3.17 -1.99 -10.82
C PHE A 42 2.47 -2.32 -9.50
N VAL A 43 2.31 -3.62 -9.19
CA VAL A 43 1.76 -4.08 -7.90
C VAL A 43 2.63 -3.62 -6.73
N TYR A 44 3.96 -3.71 -6.85
CA TYR A 44 4.88 -3.24 -5.82
C TYR A 44 4.70 -1.74 -5.52
N PHE A 45 4.65 -0.90 -6.55
CA PHE A 45 4.40 0.54 -6.38
C PHE A 45 3.02 0.83 -5.79
N SER A 46 1.98 0.09 -6.22
CA SER A 46 0.62 0.23 -5.70
C SER A 46 0.55 0.01 -4.19
N VAL A 47 1.24 -1.02 -3.66
CA VAL A 47 1.28 -1.28 -2.21
C VAL A 47 1.94 -0.14 -1.44
N ILE A 48 3.05 0.41 -1.94
CA ILE A 48 3.75 1.54 -1.30
C ILE A 48 2.88 2.79 -1.30
N ILE A 49 2.26 3.11 -2.43
CA ILE A 49 1.37 4.27 -2.56
C ILE A 49 0.14 4.10 -1.66
N GLY A 50 -0.48 2.93 -1.66
CA GLY A 50 -1.63 2.63 -0.80
C GLY A 50 -1.30 2.79 0.68
N PHE A 51 -0.14 2.29 1.12
CA PHE A 51 0.33 2.48 2.48
C PHE A 51 0.54 3.97 2.80
N PHE A 52 1.18 4.72 1.90
CA PHE A 52 1.39 6.16 2.07
C PHE A 52 0.07 6.91 2.22
N ILE A 53 -0.93 6.59 1.39
CA ILE A 53 -2.26 7.20 1.46
C ILE A 53 -2.89 6.94 2.83
N ILE A 54 -2.89 5.69 3.30
CA ILE A 54 -3.46 5.29 4.59
C ILE A 54 -2.75 6.02 5.75
N ASP A 55 -1.43 6.14 5.69
CA ASP A 55 -0.64 6.87 6.70
C ASP A 55 -1.02 8.36 6.77
N GLN A 56 -1.21 9.00 5.61
CA GLN A 56 -1.64 10.41 5.54
C GLN A 56 -3.04 10.63 6.13
N PHE A 57 -3.96 9.68 5.96
CA PHE A 57 -5.28 9.76 6.58
C PHE A 57 -5.21 9.55 8.10
N ASN A 58 -4.39 8.62 8.59
CA ASN A 58 -4.19 8.40 10.02
C ASN A 58 -3.57 9.60 10.74
N LEU A 59 -2.68 10.35 10.09
CA LEU A 59 -2.09 11.57 10.65
C LEU A 59 -3.12 12.70 10.80
N LYS A 60 -4.13 12.77 9.92
CA LYS A 60 -5.19 13.79 9.97
C LYS A 60 -6.31 13.48 10.96
N THR A 61 -6.48 12.20 11.34
CA THR A 61 -7.48 11.76 12.34
C THR A 61 -6.94 11.69 13.77
N LYS A 62 -5.64 11.91 14.00
CA LYS A 62 -5.11 12.16 15.34
C LYS A 62 -5.77 13.44 15.87
N THR A 63 -6.70 13.23 16.80
CA THR A 63 -7.42 14.21 17.64
C THR A 63 -7.06 15.64 17.32
N LEU A 64 -7.99 16.35 16.66
CA LEU A 64 -8.03 17.80 16.68
C LEU A 64 -8.04 18.21 18.16
N VAL A 65 -6.86 18.47 18.71
CA VAL A 65 -6.75 19.08 20.04
C VAL A 65 -7.42 20.41 19.87
N GLU A 66 -8.63 20.55 20.45
CA GLU A 66 -9.33 21.81 20.51
C GLU A 66 -8.32 22.86 20.97
N ALA A 67 -8.14 23.91 20.16
CA ALA A 67 -7.23 24.97 20.53
C ALA A 67 -7.66 25.47 21.93
N PRO A 68 -6.77 25.49 22.94
CA PRO A 68 -7.12 25.86 24.30
C PRO A 68 -7.29 27.38 24.36
N VAL A 69 -8.30 27.90 23.66
CA VAL A 69 -8.60 29.33 23.57
C VAL A 69 -9.57 29.75 24.68
N PHE A 70 -10.19 28.80 25.39
CA PHE A 70 -11.15 29.08 26.46
C PHE A 70 -11.04 28.10 27.66
N VAL A 71 -9.83 27.73 28.08
CA VAL A 71 -9.61 26.84 29.25
C VAL A 71 -9.29 27.59 30.55
N ASP A 72 -9.25 28.92 30.55
CA ASP A 72 -9.06 29.68 31.80
C ASP A 72 -10.34 29.66 32.63
N ASN A 73 -10.25 29.08 33.84
CA ASN A 73 -11.29 29.20 34.85
C ASN A 73 -11.37 30.68 35.28
N PRO A 74 -12.58 31.28 35.36
CA PRO A 74 -12.71 32.66 35.79
C PRO A 74 -12.23 32.81 37.24
N THR A 75 -11.16 33.56 37.44
CA THR A 75 -10.79 34.10 38.76
C THR A 75 -11.77 35.20 39.13
N PHE A 76 -12.87 34.82 39.77
CA PHE A 76 -13.69 35.71 40.59
C PHE A 76 -12.97 36.06 41.89
#